data_AF-F2LQJ5-F1
#
_entry.id   AF-F2LQJ5-F1
#
_cell.length_a   1.000
_cell.length_b   1.000
_cell.length_c   1.000
_cell.angle_alpha   90.00
_cell.angle_beta   90.00
_cell.angle_gamma   90.00
#
_symmetry.space_group_name_H-M   'P 1'
#
loop_
_entity.id
_entity.type
_entity.pdbx_description
1 polymer ?
#
loop_
_entity_poly.entity_id
_entity_poly.type
_entity_poly.pdbx_seq_one_letter_code
_entity_poly.pdbx_strand_id
1 'polypeptide(L)'
;MKKAAALIALACLALTACGGDDDVSSASAGSSSSAGSSSGGGGSTSGTGGGTSGTSGGTSGTSGTGSTLTPRFEAIATAADGASFLTLVNGEGAKGFHYLGDLSFSGDGTIRSVFVNDGAGAVYTYELQTAQSGQTAFLSQANAEGARGFRYEGELGFGNLYRSDGTSATYSYQLAPAVASPADFVTQANGQGQSGYWQVSPLFLDSAEVTLYMKNNASNATYTYEAVAPSASAADFVTQANSEGARGFRAKGTQVFGSASATVYVKDQTQSPTFTYQSAAVQTTNSGFVTQSNTLGAQGNAYFGDFAFGTAVSSFYFKPANCTGFLCTTLNPLIQN
;
A
#
# COMPACT_ATOMS: atom_id res chain seq x y z
N MET A 1 -35.00 -6.49 18.86
CA MET A 1 -33.87 -6.63 17.92
C MET A 1 -33.59 -5.27 17.32
N LYS A 2 -32.63 -4.51 17.88
CA LYS A 2 -32.29 -3.16 17.42
C LYS A 2 -31.13 -3.27 16.45
N LYS A 3 -31.38 -2.93 15.18
CA LYS A 3 -30.38 -2.88 14.11
C LYS A 3 -29.53 -1.61 14.30
N ALA A 4 -28.24 -1.76 14.52
CA ALA A 4 -27.29 -0.66 14.44
C ALA A 4 -26.75 -0.62 13.00
N ALA A 5 -27.14 0.41 12.25
CA ALA A 5 -26.53 0.72 10.97
C ALA A 5 -25.18 1.41 11.25
N ALA A 6 -24.08 0.82 10.80
CA ALA A 6 -22.78 1.48 10.80
C ALA A 6 -22.78 2.52 9.68
N LEU A 7 -22.87 3.80 10.04
CA LEU A 7 -22.68 4.92 9.13
C LEU A 7 -21.17 5.11 8.95
N ILE A 8 -20.63 4.71 7.81
CA ILE A 8 -19.33 5.21 7.38
C ILE A 8 -19.61 6.60 6.83
N ALA A 9 -19.27 7.63 7.60
CA ALA A 9 -19.25 9.00 7.13
C ALA A 9 -18.10 9.14 6.13
N LEU A 10 -18.40 8.95 4.85
CA LEU A 10 -17.53 9.40 3.75
C LEU A 10 -17.59 10.93 3.74
N ALA A 11 -16.72 11.56 4.53
CA ALA A 11 -16.57 13.01 4.50
C ALA A 11 -15.82 13.41 3.23
N CYS A 12 -16.54 13.57 2.13
CA CYS A 12 -16.06 14.31 0.96
C CYS A 12 -15.91 15.79 1.35
N LEU A 13 -14.75 16.16 1.90
CA LEU A 13 -14.32 17.55 1.96
C LEU A 13 -13.73 17.92 0.60
N ALA A 14 -14.62 18.24 -0.34
CA ALA A 14 -14.25 19.01 -1.51
C ALA A 14 -13.96 20.44 -1.04
N LEU A 15 -12.69 20.77 -0.80
CA LEU A 15 -12.28 22.16 -0.66
C LEU A 15 -12.01 22.73 -2.06
N THR A 16 -13.00 23.44 -2.58
CA THR A 16 -12.85 24.41 -3.66
C THR A 16 -11.93 25.54 -3.19
N ALA A 17 -10.69 25.59 -3.66
CA ALA A 17 -9.85 26.78 -3.53
C ALA A 17 -10.09 27.68 -4.75
N CYS A 18 -10.84 28.76 -4.54
CA CYS A 18 -11.04 29.85 -5.48
C CYS A 18 -10.31 31.08 -4.95
N GLY A 19 -9.32 31.58 -5.71
CA GLY A 19 -9.01 32.99 -5.89
C GLY A 19 -8.13 33.72 -4.85
N GLY A 20 -7.10 34.42 -5.36
CA GLY A 20 -6.57 35.64 -4.73
C GLY A 20 -5.07 35.88 -4.96
N ASP A 21 -4.74 36.56 -6.07
CA ASP A 21 -3.42 37.15 -6.38
C ASP A 21 -2.96 38.19 -5.35
N ASP A 22 -1.64 38.38 -5.22
CA ASP A 22 -0.96 39.69 -5.15
C ASP A 22 0.58 39.52 -5.27
N ASP A 23 1.17 40.28 -6.19
CA ASP A 23 2.61 40.47 -6.46
C ASP A 23 3.41 40.95 -5.23
N VAL A 24 4.73 40.67 -5.11
CA VAL A 24 5.87 41.50 -5.63
C VAL A 24 7.27 40.87 -5.36
N SER A 25 8.15 41.05 -6.36
CA SER A 25 9.60 41.38 -6.27
C SER A 25 10.67 40.32 -5.91
N SER A 26 11.34 39.91 -6.99
CA SER A 26 12.77 39.60 -7.17
C SER A 26 13.81 40.12 -6.16
N ALA A 27 14.79 39.26 -5.81
CA ALA A 27 16.20 39.64 -5.70
C ALA A 27 17.14 38.44 -5.94
N SER A 28 18.19 38.72 -6.72
CA SER A 28 19.21 37.82 -7.24
C SER A 28 20.49 37.78 -6.39
N ALA A 29 21.26 36.71 -6.59
CA ALA A 29 22.72 36.60 -6.52
C ALA A 29 23.43 36.46 -5.16
N GLY A 30 24.34 35.49 -5.11
CA GLY A 30 25.30 35.28 -4.03
C GLY A 30 26.14 34.02 -4.24
N SER A 31 27.05 34.04 -5.22
CA SER A 31 28.10 33.03 -5.40
C SER A 31 29.19 33.19 -4.33
N SER A 32 29.68 32.07 -3.78
CA SER A 32 31.05 32.02 -3.24
C SER A 32 31.65 30.61 -3.40
N SER A 33 32.69 30.59 -4.21
CA SER A 33 33.67 29.52 -4.41
C SER A 33 34.60 29.31 -3.22
N SER A 34 35.02 28.08 -2.97
CA SER A 34 36.36 27.79 -2.46
C SER A 34 36.86 26.45 -2.97
N ALA A 35 37.94 26.51 -3.73
CA ALA A 35 38.70 25.39 -4.26
C ALA A 35 39.74 24.89 -3.24
N GLY A 36 40.09 23.60 -3.35
CA GLY A 36 41.23 22.99 -2.68
C GLY A 36 41.52 21.60 -3.27
N SER A 37 42.41 21.55 -4.25
CA SER A 37 43.03 20.35 -4.85
C SER A 37 43.83 19.55 -3.80
N SER A 38 44.17 18.26 -3.93
CA SER A 38 44.89 17.59 -5.03
C SER A 38 45.03 16.06 -4.83
N SER A 39 44.98 15.30 -5.94
CA SER A 39 45.75 14.09 -6.36
C SER A 39 46.36 13.11 -5.31
N GLY A 40 46.43 11.78 -5.51
CA GLY A 40 46.22 10.91 -6.68
C GLY A 40 46.82 9.51 -6.46
N GLY A 41 46.57 8.59 -7.41
CA GLY A 41 47.23 7.27 -7.60
C GLY A 41 46.62 6.12 -6.77
N GLY A 42 46.23 4.95 -7.30
CA GLY A 42 46.59 4.23 -8.52
C GLY A 42 47.23 2.89 -8.14
N GLY A 43 46.59 1.75 -8.43
CA GLY A 43 47.19 0.42 -8.23
C GLY A 43 46.24 -0.77 -8.37
N SER A 44 46.30 -1.44 -9.52
CA SER A 44 45.69 -2.75 -9.79
C SER A 44 46.48 -3.90 -9.13
N THR A 45 45.80 -4.98 -8.76
CA THR A 45 46.34 -6.35 -8.83
C THR A 45 45.24 -7.39 -9.09
N SER A 46 45.54 -8.24 -10.07
CA SER A 46 44.85 -9.46 -10.49
C SER A 46 45.29 -10.68 -9.67
N GLY A 47 44.40 -11.66 -9.48
CA GLY A 47 44.74 -12.99 -9.00
C GLY A 47 43.75 -14.05 -9.52
N THR A 48 44.28 -15.06 -10.20
CA THR A 48 43.57 -16.12 -10.92
C THR A 48 43.85 -17.49 -10.27
N GLY A 49 42.89 -18.43 -10.35
CA GLY A 49 43.07 -19.88 -10.14
C GLY A 49 42.20 -20.43 -8.99
N GLY A 50 41.54 -21.58 -9.06
CA GLY A 50 41.45 -22.65 -10.04
C GLY A 50 40.29 -23.59 -9.65
N GLY A 51 39.80 -24.38 -10.60
CA GLY A 51 38.60 -25.22 -10.42
C GLY A 51 38.84 -26.58 -9.78
N THR A 52 37.77 -27.16 -9.25
CA THR A 52 37.57 -28.62 -9.14
C THR A 52 36.08 -28.95 -9.23
N SER A 53 35.79 -29.91 -10.09
CA SER A 53 34.50 -30.57 -10.31
C SER A 53 34.18 -31.58 -9.20
N GLY A 54 32.92 -31.61 -8.74
CA GLY A 54 32.39 -32.66 -7.87
C GLY A 54 30.87 -32.77 -8.01
N THR A 55 30.42 -33.78 -8.76
CA THR A 55 29.02 -34.21 -8.89
C THR A 55 28.62 -35.06 -7.69
N SER A 56 27.50 -34.76 -7.03
CA SER A 56 26.50 -35.74 -6.53
C SER A 56 25.39 -35.03 -5.74
N GLY A 57 24.17 -35.56 -5.90
CA GLY A 57 22.91 -34.92 -5.53
C GLY A 57 22.64 -34.77 -4.03
N GLY A 58 21.77 -33.81 -3.74
CA GLY A 58 21.23 -33.57 -2.42
C GLY A 58 19.97 -32.70 -2.54
N THR A 59 18.82 -33.34 -2.37
CA THR A 59 17.51 -32.72 -2.15
C THR A 59 17.64 -31.54 -1.19
N SER A 60 17.31 -30.33 -1.66
CA SER A 60 17.18 -29.15 -0.79
C SER A 60 15.90 -28.41 -1.16
N GLY A 61 14.85 -28.73 -0.41
CA GLY A 61 13.72 -27.83 -0.26
C GLY A 61 14.26 -26.53 0.31
N THR A 62 14.27 -25.49 -0.52
CA THR A 62 14.48 -24.13 -0.04
C THR A 62 13.14 -23.67 0.53
N SER A 63 12.90 -24.00 1.80
CA SER A 63 11.98 -23.23 2.63
C SER A 63 12.57 -21.83 2.71
N GLY A 64 12.09 -20.93 1.85
CA GLY A 64 12.47 -19.53 1.90
C GLY A 64 12.12 -18.99 3.29
N THR A 65 13.14 -18.68 4.09
CA THR A 65 13.00 -17.81 5.24
C THR A 65 12.56 -16.45 4.70
N GLY A 66 11.23 -16.25 4.67
CA GLY A 66 10.63 -15.01 4.21
C GLY A 66 11.26 -13.83 4.94
N SER A 67 11.66 -12.81 4.17
CA SER A 67 12.29 -11.61 4.73
C SER A 67 11.40 -11.06 5.84
N THR A 68 11.95 -10.95 7.05
CA THR A 68 11.24 -10.31 8.16
C THR A 68 11.13 -8.83 7.84
N LEU A 69 9.91 -8.33 7.64
CA LEU A 69 9.68 -6.90 7.47
C LEU A 69 10.26 -6.15 8.68
N THR A 70 10.84 -4.99 8.44
CA THR A 70 11.18 -4.04 9.52
C THR A 70 10.65 -2.66 9.15
N PRO A 71 9.30 -2.48 9.09
CA PRO A 71 8.70 -1.26 8.59
C PRO A 71 9.14 -0.06 9.43
N ARG A 72 9.62 0.99 8.76
CA ARG A 72 9.91 2.30 9.34
C ARG A 72 9.04 3.34 8.70
N PHE A 73 8.36 4.13 9.51
CA PHE A 73 7.38 5.13 9.14
C PHE A 73 7.93 6.53 9.34
N GLU A 74 7.52 7.43 8.43
CA GLU A 74 7.70 8.87 8.52
C GLU A 74 6.36 9.56 8.22
N ALA A 75 6.14 10.72 8.84
CA ALA A 75 4.97 11.55 8.62
C ALA A 75 5.46 12.98 8.32
N ILE A 76 5.21 13.47 7.11
CA ILE A 76 5.75 14.72 6.61
C ILE A 76 4.59 15.67 6.29
N ALA A 77 4.83 16.99 6.27
CA ALA A 77 3.84 17.95 5.82
C ALA A 77 3.30 17.58 4.43
N THR A 78 2.00 17.74 4.23
CA THR A 78 1.38 17.54 2.92
C THR A 78 1.89 18.59 1.94
N ALA A 79 1.95 18.21 0.67
CA ALA A 79 2.22 19.15 -0.41
C ALA A 79 0.97 19.98 -0.75
N ALA A 80 1.18 21.19 -1.27
CA ALA A 80 0.09 22.12 -1.59
C ALA A 80 -0.53 21.88 -2.97
N ASP A 81 0.23 21.27 -3.89
CA ASP A 81 -0.17 21.03 -5.27
C ASP A 81 0.44 19.72 -5.81
N GLY A 82 0.00 19.32 -7.00
CA GLY A 82 0.45 18.07 -7.63
C GLY A 82 1.95 18.03 -7.94
N ALA A 83 2.58 19.16 -8.27
CA ALA A 83 4.00 19.20 -8.63
C ALA A 83 4.91 19.08 -7.40
N SER A 84 4.58 19.79 -6.34
CA SER A 84 5.23 19.68 -5.04
C SER A 84 4.96 18.31 -4.40
N PHE A 85 3.76 17.74 -4.59
CA PHE A 85 3.45 16.38 -4.15
C PHE A 85 4.32 15.34 -4.87
N LEU A 86 4.39 15.42 -6.20
CA LEU A 86 5.21 14.51 -7.00
C LEU A 86 6.70 14.60 -6.62
N THR A 87 7.18 15.82 -6.33
CA THR A 87 8.54 16.04 -5.82
C THR A 87 8.75 15.38 -4.47
N LEU A 88 7.80 15.53 -3.54
CA LEU A 88 7.84 14.92 -2.21
C LEU A 88 7.90 13.40 -2.29
N VAL A 89 6.97 12.75 -3.00
CA VAL A 89 6.89 11.28 -3.05
C VAL A 89 8.09 10.66 -3.77
N ASN A 90 8.65 11.32 -4.79
CA ASN A 90 9.89 10.87 -5.43
C ASN A 90 11.12 11.08 -4.54
N GLY A 91 11.15 12.17 -3.76
CA GLY A 91 12.20 12.43 -2.77
C GLY A 91 12.25 11.37 -1.67
N GLU A 92 11.09 10.97 -1.14
CA GLU A 92 10.99 9.88 -0.17
C GLU A 92 11.19 8.50 -0.83
N GLY A 93 10.70 8.33 -2.06
CA GLY A 93 10.92 7.15 -2.88
C GLY A 93 12.41 6.84 -3.11
N ALA A 94 13.23 7.87 -3.35
CA ALA A 94 14.68 7.76 -3.47
C ALA A 94 15.37 7.26 -2.19
N LYS A 95 14.76 7.47 -1.02
CA LYS A 95 15.21 6.94 0.29
C LYS A 95 14.62 5.55 0.60
N GLY A 96 13.84 5.00 -0.33
CA GLY A 96 13.18 3.71 -0.22
C GLY A 96 11.90 3.70 0.61
N PHE A 97 11.24 4.86 0.75
CA PHE A 97 9.94 4.95 1.37
C PHE A 97 8.83 4.99 0.31
N HIS A 98 7.77 4.22 0.50
CA HIS A 98 6.54 4.39 -0.27
C HIS A 98 5.44 5.12 0.49
N TYR A 99 4.63 5.86 -0.27
CA TYR A 99 3.51 6.64 0.23
C TYR A 99 2.36 5.72 0.62
N LEU A 100 1.77 5.95 1.79
CA LEU A 100 0.61 5.21 2.29
C LEU A 100 -0.70 5.99 2.21
N GLY A 101 -0.63 7.32 2.14
CA GLY A 101 -1.80 8.18 2.24
C GLY A 101 -1.58 9.34 3.20
N ASP A 102 -2.54 10.25 3.21
CA ASP A 102 -2.59 11.36 4.15
C ASP A 102 -3.41 10.96 5.37
N LEU A 103 -2.84 11.11 6.57
CA LEU A 103 -3.51 10.84 7.84
C LEU A 103 -3.76 12.14 8.61
N SER A 104 -4.94 12.23 9.23
CA SER A 104 -5.33 13.35 10.09
C SER A 104 -4.97 13.07 11.55
N PHE A 105 -4.25 14.00 12.17
CA PHE A 105 -3.81 13.94 13.57
C PHE A 105 -4.53 15.02 14.37
N SER A 106 -5.66 14.64 14.97
CA SER A 106 -6.55 15.56 15.69
C SER A 106 -5.90 16.27 16.88
N GLY A 107 -4.94 15.63 17.55
CA GLY A 107 -4.17 16.21 18.64
C GLY A 107 -3.21 17.31 18.18
N ASP A 108 -2.77 17.26 16.93
CA ASP A 108 -1.92 18.30 16.32
C ASP A 108 -2.73 19.31 15.49
N GLY A 109 -3.98 18.99 15.12
CA GLY A 109 -4.77 19.76 14.18
C GLY A 109 -4.17 19.77 12.77
N THR A 110 -3.42 18.74 12.38
CA THR A 110 -2.73 18.68 11.07
C THR A 110 -3.03 17.40 10.31
N ILE A 111 -2.91 17.48 8.98
CA ILE A 111 -2.85 16.31 8.09
C ILE A 111 -1.40 16.15 7.66
N ARG A 112 -0.92 14.90 7.60
CA ARG A 112 0.44 14.56 7.17
C ARG A 112 0.43 13.45 6.14
N SER A 113 1.31 13.57 5.15
CA SER A 113 1.62 12.48 4.22
C SER A 113 2.46 11.44 4.94
N VAL A 114 1.95 10.22 5.02
CA VAL A 114 2.60 9.11 5.71
C VAL A 114 3.30 8.21 4.71
N PHE A 115 4.52 7.85 5.07
CA PHE A 115 5.42 7.04 4.27
C PHE A 115 5.91 5.85 5.08
N VAL A 116 6.23 4.75 4.41
CA VAL A 116 6.83 3.57 5.03
C VAL A 116 7.97 3.00 4.18
N ASN A 117 9.03 2.57 4.84
CA ASN A 117 10.13 1.80 4.27
C ASN A 117 10.08 0.41 4.90
N ASP A 118 9.84 -0.62 4.10
CA ASP A 118 9.66 -1.99 4.59
C ASP A 118 10.97 -2.69 4.98
N GLY A 119 12.12 -2.03 4.80
CA GLY A 119 13.45 -2.59 5.01
C GLY A 119 13.99 -3.37 3.81
N ALA A 120 13.25 -3.43 2.69
CA ALA A 120 13.60 -4.20 1.50
C ALA A 120 14.66 -3.53 0.59
N GLY A 121 15.03 -2.27 0.84
CA GLY A 121 16.04 -1.54 0.07
C GLY A 121 15.62 -1.15 -1.36
N ALA A 122 14.33 -1.26 -1.70
CA ALA A 122 13.81 -0.80 -2.99
C ALA A 122 13.83 0.74 -3.05
N VAL A 123 14.02 1.27 -4.26
CA VAL A 123 13.85 2.70 -4.57
C VAL A 123 12.56 2.85 -5.36
N TYR A 124 11.73 3.82 -4.96
CA TYR A 124 10.45 4.05 -5.60
C TYR A 124 10.48 5.30 -6.47
N THR A 125 9.91 5.19 -7.67
CA THR A 125 9.66 6.31 -8.56
C THR A 125 8.15 6.45 -8.75
N TYR A 126 7.66 7.67 -8.80
CA TYR A 126 6.25 7.98 -8.94
C TYR A 126 5.98 8.80 -10.19
N GLU A 127 4.80 8.57 -10.75
CA GLU A 127 4.20 9.42 -11.78
C GLU A 127 2.77 9.79 -11.36
N LEU A 128 2.39 11.02 -11.71
CA LEU A 128 1.05 11.54 -11.48
C LEU A 128 0.40 11.78 -12.84
N GLN A 129 -0.67 11.04 -13.11
CA GLN A 129 -1.46 11.17 -14.33
C GLN A 129 -2.75 11.93 -14.06
N THR A 130 -3.31 12.58 -15.08
CA THR A 130 -4.62 13.23 -14.94
C THR A 130 -5.69 12.20 -14.58
N ALA A 131 -6.48 12.48 -13.54
CA ALA A 131 -7.58 11.63 -13.11
C ALA A 131 -8.55 11.35 -14.26
N GLN A 132 -9.10 10.14 -14.30
CA GLN A 132 -10.03 9.70 -15.34
C GLN A 132 -11.35 9.35 -14.67
N SER A 133 -12.42 10.02 -15.08
CA SER A 133 -13.75 9.74 -14.55
C SER A 133 -14.44 8.56 -15.24
N GLY A 134 -14.00 8.20 -16.46
CA GLY A 134 -14.62 7.13 -17.25
C GLY A 134 -13.90 5.79 -17.15
N GLN A 135 -14.66 4.70 -17.06
CA GLN A 135 -14.12 3.35 -16.89
C GLN A 135 -13.14 2.95 -17.99
N THR A 136 -13.49 3.18 -19.26
CA THR A 136 -12.62 2.85 -20.40
C THR A 136 -11.33 3.68 -20.39
N ALA A 137 -11.44 4.98 -20.13
CA ALA A 137 -10.31 5.89 -20.11
C ALA A 137 -9.36 5.57 -18.94
N PHE A 138 -9.91 5.35 -17.75
CA PHE A 138 -9.16 4.89 -16.57
C PHE A 138 -8.44 3.57 -16.85
N LEU A 139 -9.15 2.57 -17.36
CA LEU A 139 -8.58 1.25 -17.62
C LEU A 139 -7.47 1.30 -18.67
N SER A 140 -7.62 2.13 -19.70
CA SER A 140 -6.58 2.37 -20.70
C SER A 140 -5.35 3.03 -20.08
N GLN A 141 -5.53 4.07 -19.24
CA GLN A 141 -4.44 4.74 -18.54
C GLN A 141 -3.70 3.77 -17.61
N ALA A 142 -4.43 3.04 -16.76
CA ALA A 142 -3.85 2.12 -15.80
C ALA A 142 -3.05 1.00 -16.48
N ASN A 143 -3.55 0.44 -17.58
CA ASN A 143 -2.80 -0.56 -18.34
C ASN A 143 -1.60 0.02 -19.09
N ALA A 144 -1.66 1.27 -19.58
CA ALA A 144 -0.51 1.93 -20.18
C ALA A 144 0.62 2.15 -19.17
N GLU A 145 0.29 2.64 -17.96
CA GLU A 145 1.24 2.77 -16.86
C GLU A 145 1.75 1.41 -16.36
N GLY A 146 0.85 0.44 -16.24
CA GLY A 146 1.18 -0.94 -15.87
C GLY A 146 2.17 -1.60 -16.82
N ALA A 147 2.04 -1.40 -18.13
CA ALA A 147 2.98 -1.89 -19.13
C ALA A 147 4.37 -1.25 -19.02
N ARG A 148 4.45 -0.04 -18.44
CA ARG A 148 5.70 0.67 -18.14
C ARG A 148 6.30 0.28 -16.77
N GLY A 149 5.64 -0.61 -16.03
CA GLY A 149 6.07 -1.07 -14.70
C GLY A 149 5.62 -0.19 -13.55
N PHE A 150 4.58 0.62 -13.76
CA PHE A 150 4.00 1.48 -12.74
C PHE A 150 2.70 0.89 -12.19
N ARG A 151 2.64 0.73 -10.87
CA ARG A 151 1.49 0.25 -10.12
C ARG A 151 0.59 1.41 -9.68
N TYR A 152 -0.73 1.27 -9.84
CA TYR A 152 -1.70 2.23 -9.32
C TYR A 152 -1.69 2.24 -7.78
N GLU A 153 -1.51 3.41 -7.18
CA GLU A 153 -1.51 3.61 -5.73
C GLU A 153 -2.78 4.32 -5.21
N GLY A 154 -3.56 4.94 -6.09
CA GLY A 154 -4.83 5.57 -5.74
C GLY A 154 -5.10 6.86 -6.51
N GLU A 155 -6.34 7.32 -6.40
CA GLU A 155 -6.78 8.62 -6.89
C GLU A 155 -6.54 9.66 -5.81
N LEU A 156 -6.00 10.81 -6.21
CA LEU A 156 -5.73 11.97 -5.37
C LEU A 156 -6.44 13.18 -5.96
N GLY A 157 -6.61 14.24 -5.16
CA GLY A 157 -7.18 15.51 -5.64
C GLY A 157 -6.43 16.14 -6.83
N PHE A 158 -5.20 15.72 -7.09
CA PHE A 158 -4.37 16.20 -8.20
C PHE A 158 -4.25 15.20 -9.36
N GLY A 159 -4.78 13.99 -9.26
CA GLY A 159 -4.64 12.96 -10.30
C GLY A 159 -4.54 11.53 -9.77
N ASN A 160 -4.27 10.59 -10.69
CA ASN A 160 -3.99 9.19 -10.38
C ASN A 160 -2.50 9.01 -10.10
N LEU A 161 -2.17 8.50 -8.90
CA LEU A 161 -0.79 8.21 -8.52
C LEU A 161 -0.40 6.80 -8.97
N TYR A 162 0.75 6.70 -9.62
CA TYR A 162 1.37 5.43 -9.94
C TYR A 162 2.80 5.35 -9.40
N ARG A 163 3.24 4.14 -9.05
CA ARG A 163 4.55 3.88 -8.45
C ARG A 163 5.24 2.70 -9.11
N SER A 164 6.52 2.87 -9.44
CA SER A 164 7.44 1.78 -9.80
C SER A 164 8.40 1.51 -8.64
N ASP A 165 8.77 0.25 -8.43
CA ASP A 165 9.81 -0.18 -7.49
C ASP A 165 11.18 -0.40 -8.15
N GLY A 166 11.33 0.07 -9.40
CA GLY A 166 12.56 -0.06 -10.19
C GLY A 166 12.81 -1.47 -10.73
N THR A 167 11.89 -2.42 -10.49
CA THR A 167 11.97 -3.76 -11.08
C THR A 167 11.45 -3.75 -12.52
N SER A 168 11.64 -4.87 -13.24
CA SER A 168 11.08 -5.09 -14.57
C SER A 168 9.65 -5.64 -14.54
N ALA A 169 8.98 -5.64 -13.38
CA ALA A 169 7.60 -6.09 -13.28
C ALA A 169 6.68 -5.20 -14.13
N THR A 170 5.67 -5.81 -14.75
CA THR A 170 4.60 -5.08 -15.43
C THR A 170 3.25 -5.50 -14.85
N TYR A 171 2.27 -4.63 -15.00
CA TYR A 171 0.95 -4.81 -14.39
C TYR A 171 -0.16 -4.74 -15.43
N SER A 172 -1.15 -5.61 -15.26
CA SER A 172 -2.39 -5.58 -16.03
C SER A 172 -3.55 -5.29 -15.08
N TYR A 173 -4.54 -4.52 -15.54
CA TYR A 173 -5.70 -4.14 -14.75
C TYR A 173 -7.00 -4.60 -15.40
N GLN A 174 -7.99 -4.88 -14.56
CA GLN A 174 -9.37 -5.14 -14.96
C GLN A 174 -10.34 -4.41 -14.04
N LEU A 175 -11.48 -4.02 -14.62
CA LEU A 175 -12.62 -3.54 -13.86
C LEU A 175 -13.71 -4.60 -13.89
N ALA A 176 -14.37 -4.80 -12.77
CA ALA A 176 -15.61 -5.55 -12.70
C ALA A 176 -16.72 -4.70 -12.06
N PRO A 177 -18.00 -4.92 -12.40
CA PRO A 177 -19.11 -4.24 -11.73
C PRO A 177 -19.09 -4.52 -10.23
N ALA A 178 -19.47 -3.52 -9.43
CA ALA A 178 -19.77 -3.75 -8.02
C ALA A 178 -20.92 -4.76 -7.85
N VAL A 179 -20.89 -5.49 -6.76
CA VAL A 179 -21.85 -6.55 -6.44
C VAL A 179 -22.59 -6.25 -5.14
N ALA A 180 -23.83 -6.72 -5.03
CA ALA A 180 -24.72 -6.36 -3.93
C ALA A 180 -24.71 -7.36 -2.76
N SER A 181 -23.93 -8.45 -2.84
CA SER A 181 -23.83 -9.43 -1.76
C SER A 181 -22.39 -9.94 -1.56
N PRO A 182 -22.02 -10.32 -0.32
CA PRO A 182 -20.72 -10.94 -0.05
C PRO A 182 -20.48 -12.23 -0.83
N ALA A 183 -21.54 -13.01 -1.11
CA ALA A 183 -21.42 -14.26 -1.87
C ALA A 183 -21.07 -14.00 -3.33
N ASP A 184 -21.75 -13.03 -3.96
CA ASP A 184 -21.44 -12.62 -5.34
C ASP A 184 -20.02 -12.04 -5.44
N PHE A 185 -19.59 -11.31 -4.42
CA PHE A 185 -18.22 -10.81 -4.31
C PHE A 185 -17.22 -11.97 -4.29
N VAL A 186 -17.41 -12.96 -3.41
CA VAL A 186 -16.51 -14.12 -3.33
C VAL A 186 -16.47 -14.85 -4.67
N THR A 187 -17.59 -15.05 -5.35
CA THR A 187 -17.62 -15.67 -6.69
C THR A 187 -16.83 -14.84 -7.71
N GLN A 188 -17.07 -13.53 -7.79
CA GLN A 188 -16.38 -12.64 -8.73
C GLN A 188 -14.87 -12.58 -8.44
N ALA A 189 -14.49 -12.31 -7.20
CA ALA A 189 -13.11 -12.12 -6.78
C ALA A 189 -12.31 -13.42 -6.89
N ASN A 190 -12.91 -14.59 -6.64
CA ASN A 190 -12.25 -15.87 -6.88
C ASN A 190 -12.06 -16.15 -8.38
N GLY A 191 -13.03 -15.81 -9.23
CA GLY A 191 -12.87 -15.92 -10.68
C GLY A 191 -11.69 -15.09 -11.20
N GLN A 192 -11.56 -13.85 -10.72
CA GLN A 192 -10.43 -12.97 -11.00
C GLN A 192 -9.12 -13.51 -10.40
N GLY A 193 -9.17 -13.95 -9.14
CA GLY A 193 -8.05 -14.50 -8.40
C GLY A 193 -7.40 -15.72 -9.06
N GLN A 194 -8.19 -16.62 -9.65
CA GLN A 194 -7.66 -17.76 -10.41
C GLN A 194 -6.94 -17.35 -11.70
N SER A 195 -7.22 -16.15 -12.22
CA SER A 195 -6.51 -15.57 -13.36
C SER A 195 -5.25 -14.79 -12.94
N GLY A 196 -4.94 -14.75 -11.64
CA GLY A 196 -3.81 -14.05 -11.04
C GLY A 196 -4.07 -12.58 -10.72
N TYR A 197 -5.33 -12.16 -10.74
CA TYR A 197 -5.72 -10.81 -10.39
C TYR A 197 -6.07 -10.69 -8.90
N TRP A 198 -5.44 -9.75 -8.19
CA TRP A 198 -5.85 -9.40 -6.83
C TRP A 198 -6.75 -8.16 -6.84
N GLN A 199 -7.72 -8.10 -5.93
CA GLN A 199 -8.58 -6.94 -5.73
C GLN A 199 -7.74 -5.80 -5.14
N VAL A 200 -7.61 -4.69 -5.86
CA VAL A 200 -6.95 -3.49 -5.37
C VAL A 200 -7.90 -2.75 -4.45
N SER A 201 -8.95 -2.14 -5.02
CA SER A 201 -9.90 -1.25 -4.34
C SER A 201 -11.26 -1.25 -5.05
N PRO A 202 -12.35 -0.84 -4.37
CA PRO A 202 -13.47 -0.22 -5.06
C PRO A 202 -13.05 1.14 -5.66
N LEU A 203 -13.69 1.56 -6.74
CA LEU A 203 -13.54 2.87 -7.39
C LEU A 203 -14.91 3.40 -7.79
N PHE A 204 -15.06 4.72 -7.85
CA PHE A 204 -16.22 5.38 -8.43
C PHE A 204 -15.86 5.96 -9.80
N LEU A 205 -16.34 5.32 -10.87
CA LEU A 205 -16.11 5.72 -12.27
C LEU A 205 -17.44 5.72 -13.01
N ASP A 206 -17.66 6.68 -13.91
CA ASP A 206 -18.93 6.88 -14.63
C ASP A 206 -20.15 6.99 -13.69
N SER A 207 -19.96 7.60 -12.51
CA SER A 207 -20.96 7.65 -11.43
C SER A 207 -21.43 6.28 -10.92
N ALA A 208 -20.65 5.22 -11.15
CA ALA A 208 -20.91 3.87 -10.69
C ALA A 208 -19.73 3.33 -9.89
N GLU A 209 -20.04 2.50 -8.89
CA GLU A 209 -19.01 1.76 -8.18
C GLU A 209 -18.56 0.55 -9.03
N VAL A 210 -17.25 0.38 -9.12
CA VAL A 210 -16.58 -0.74 -9.79
C VAL A 210 -15.46 -1.27 -8.91
N THR A 211 -15.11 -2.54 -9.09
CA THR A 211 -13.98 -3.15 -8.41
C THR A 211 -12.76 -3.17 -9.33
N LEU A 212 -11.66 -2.56 -8.90
CA LEU A 212 -10.37 -2.64 -9.57
C LEU A 212 -9.64 -3.91 -9.17
N TYR A 213 -9.19 -4.63 -10.18
CA TYR A 213 -8.31 -5.78 -10.06
C TYR A 213 -6.99 -5.53 -10.77
N MET A 214 -5.90 -6.05 -10.23
CA MET A 214 -4.56 -5.91 -10.79
C MET A 214 -3.84 -7.25 -10.81
N LYS A 215 -3.03 -7.49 -11.83
CA LYS A 215 -2.15 -8.65 -11.95
C LYS A 215 -0.71 -8.19 -12.12
N ASN A 216 0.22 -8.78 -11.38
CA ASN A 216 1.64 -8.68 -11.71
C ASN A 216 1.96 -9.75 -12.76
N ASN A 217 2.34 -9.32 -13.96
CA ASN A 217 2.57 -10.22 -15.09
C ASN A 217 3.81 -11.10 -14.92
N ALA A 218 4.72 -10.74 -14.01
CA ALA A 218 5.89 -11.55 -13.67
C ALA A 218 5.59 -12.62 -12.59
N SER A 219 4.41 -12.59 -11.98
CA SER A 219 4.01 -13.51 -10.91
C SER A 219 3.08 -14.61 -11.42
N ASN A 220 3.24 -15.81 -10.87
CA ASN A 220 2.31 -16.93 -11.04
C ASN A 220 1.29 -17.03 -9.90
N ALA A 221 1.25 -16.05 -8.98
CA ALA A 221 0.34 -16.05 -7.84
C ALA A 221 -1.12 -16.13 -8.31
N THR A 222 -1.90 -16.94 -7.61
CA THR A 222 -3.36 -17.01 -7.72
C THR A 222 -3.96 -16.72 -6.37
N TYR A 223 -5.14 -16.10 -6.37
CA TYR A 223 -5.77 -15.60 -5.15
C TYR A 223 -7.11 -16.27 -4.89
N THR A 224 -7.40 -16.50 -3.62
CA THR A 224 -8.73 -16.89 -3.15
C THR A 224 -9.19 -15.94 -2.06
N TYR A 225 -10.49 -15.71 -2.03
CA TYR A 225 -11.17 -14.77 -1.16
C TYR A 225 -12.20 -15.48 -0.31
N GLU A 226 -12.32 -15.02 0.93
CA GLU A 226 -13.41 -15.33 1.83
C GLU A 226 -14.05 -14.02 2.32
N ALA A 227 -15.36 -14.06 2.55
CA ALA A 227 -16.10 -12.95 3.13
C ALA A 227 -16.80 -13.46 4.39
N VAL A 228 -16.38 -12.95 5.54
CA VAL A 228 -16.86 -13.39 6.86
C VAL A 228 -17.68 -12.27 7.49
N ALA A 229 -18.63 -12.60 8.34
CA ALA A 229 -19.40 -11.61 9.08
C ALA A 229 -18.46 -10.59 9.78
N PRO A 230 -18.77 -9.28 9.74
CA PRO A 230 -17.95 -8.29 10.42
C PRO A 230 -17.95 -8.50 11.93
N SER A 231 -16.79 -8.28 12.54
CA SER A 231 -16.65 -8.36 13.99
C SER A 231 -17.24 -7.12 14.68
N ALA A 232 -17.76 -7.27 15.89
CA ALA A 232 -18.43 -6.18 16.61
C ALA A 232 -17.48 -5.30 17.45
N SER A 233 -16.25 -5.77 17.68
CA SER A 233 -15.23 -5.08 18.48
C SER A 233 -13.83 -5.33 17.95
N ALA A 234 -12.87 -4.51 18.39
CA ALA A 234 -11.46 -4.67 18.05
C ALA A 234 -10.89 -6.03 18.52
N ALA A 235 -11.31 -6.50 19.70
CA ALA A 235 -10.87 -7.79 20.23
C ALA A 235 -11.42 -8.95 19.38
N ASP A 236 -12.70 -8.90 19.03
CA ASP A 236 -13.32 -9.91 18.16
C ASP A 236 -12.68 -9.92 16.77
N PHE A 237 -12.36 -8.75 16.22
CA PHE A 237 -11.65 -8.63 14.95
C PHE A 237 -10.26 -9.27 15.04
N VAL A 238 -9.48 -9.00 16.10
CA VAL A 238 -8.17 -9.62 16.29
C VAL A 238 -8.29 -11.14 16.38
N THR A 239 -9.28 -11.67 17.13
CA THR A 239 -9.51 -13.11 17.22
C THR A 239 -9.86 -13.71 15.85
N GLN A 240 -10.80 -13.10 15.12
CA GLN A 240 -11.22 -13.57 13.81
C GLN A 240 -10.06 -13.50 12.80
N ALA A 241 -9.36 -12.37 12.71
CA ALA A 241 -8.26 -12.17 11.77
C ALA A 241 -7.07 -13.09 12.07
N ASN A 242 -6.79 -13.41 13.34
CA ASN A 242 -5.78 -14.41 13.69
C ASN A 242 -6.19 -15.84 13.30
N SER A 243 -7.47 -16.20 13.46
CA SER A 243 -7.99 -17.49 13.00
C SER A 243 -7.84 -17.65 11.48
N GLU A 244 -8.24 -16.63 10.72
CA GLU A 244 -8.09 -16.60 9.26
C GLU A 244 -6.61 -16.52 8.83
N GLY A 245 -5.81 -15.72 9.54
CA GLY A 245 -4.38 -15.59 9.33
C GLY A 245 -3.60 -16.89 9.53
N ALA A 246 -4.01 -17.75 10.46
CA ALA A 246 -3.44 -19.08 10.62
C ALA A 246 -3.77 -20.02 9.44
N ARG A 247 -4.89 -19.78 8.74
CA ARG A 247 -5.27 -20.47 7.49
C ARG A 247 -4.57 -19.86 6.25
N GLY A 248 -3.82 -18.78 6.44
CA GLY A 248 -3.05 -18.07 5.42
C GLY A 248 -3.81 -16.95 4.70
N PHE A 249 -4.90 -16.47 5.29
CA PHE A 249 -5.64 -15.33 4.77
C PHE A 249 -5.18 -14.01 5.40
N ARG A 250 -4.86 -13.03 4.56
CA ARG A 250 -4.70 -11.64 4.95
C ARG A 250 -6.05 -10.94 4.97
N ALA A 251 -6.32 -10.17 6.02
CA ALA A 251 -7.46 -9.26 6.05
C ALA A 251 -7.27 -8.14 5.01
N LYS A 252 -8.31 -7.94 4.22
CA LYS A 252 -8.64 -6.67 3.54
C LYS A 252 -9.56 -5.91 4.50
N GLY A 253 -10.27 -4.86 4.16
CA GLY A 253 -11.17 -4.20 5.13
C GLY A 253 -12.46 -4.98 5.41
N THR A 254 -13.31 -4.38 6.25
CA THR A 254 -14.75 -4.57 6.12
C THR A 254 -15.23 -3.81 4.89
N GLN A 255 -15.86 -4.53 3.95
CA GLN A 255 -16.46 -3.97 2.75
C GLN A 255 -17.99 -3.99 2.84
N VAL A 256 -18.61 -3.03 2.18
CA VAL A 256 -20.08 -2.90 2.10
C VAL A 256 -20.55 -3.39 0.73
N PHE A 257 -21.59 -4.19 0.72
CA PHE A 257 -22.20 -4.79 -0.47
C PHE A 257 -23.71 -4.50 -0.43
N GLY A 258 -24.14 -3.42 -1.08
CA GLY A 258 -25.53 -2.95 -0.96
C GLY A 258 -25.90 -2.68 0.50
N SER A 259 -26.82 -3.48 1.06
CA SER A 259 -27.22 -3.39 2.48
C SER A 259 -26.48 -4.34 3.42
N ALA A 260 -25.60 -5.19 2.90
CA ALA A 260 -24.80 -6.14 3.66
C ALA A 260 -23.36 -5.62 3.83
N SER A 261 -22.64 -6.19 4.80
CA SER A 261 -21.20 -5.96 4.94
C SER A 261 -20.51 -7.27 5.35
N ALA A 262 -19.24 -7.38 4.98
CA ALA A 262 -18.40 -8.51 5.35
C ALA A 262 -16.95 -8.05 5.51
N THR A 263 -16.22 -8.68 6.42
CA THR A 263 -14.76 -8.58 6.44
C THR A 263 -14.21 -9.49 5.35
N VAL A 264 -13.47 -8.90 4.42
CA VAL A 264 -12.89 -9.61 3.29
C VAL A 264 -11.50 -10.11 3.67
N TYR A 265 -11.21 -11.33 3.26
CA TYR A 265 -9.95 -12.01 3.47
C TYR A 265 -9.43 -12.51 2.13
N VAL A 266 -8.12 -12.41 1.90
CA VAL A 266 -7.45 -12.85 0.68
C VAL A 266 -6.26 -13.75 1.00
N LYS A 267 -6.09 -14.82 0.24
CA LYS A 267 -4.96 -15.74 0.35
C LYS A 267 -4.32 -15.92 -1.02
N ASP A 268 -3.00 -15.80 -1.07
CA ASP A 268 -2.19 -16.31 -2.18
C ASP A 268 -2.10 -17.83 -2.06
N GLN A 269 -2.57 -18.55 -3.07
CA GLN A 269 -2.60 -20.02 -3.10
C GLN A 269 -1.25 -20.63 -3.49
N THR A 270 -0.30 -19.84 -3.96
CA THR A 270 1.03 -20.31 -4.39
C THR A 270 2.06 -20.31 -3.28
N GLN A 271 1.70 -19.72 -2.15
CA GLN A 271 2.52 -19.63 -0.95
C GLN A 271 1.74 -20.21 0.24
N SER A 272 2.45 -20.42 1.36
CA SER A 272 1.85 -20.83 2.63
C SER A 272 2.01 -19.71 3.67
N PRO A 273 1.50 -18.50 3.41
CA PRO A 273 1.70 -17.39 4.33
C PRO A 273 0.93 -17.64 5.63
N THR A 274 1.37 -17.01 6.70
CA THR A 274 0.56 -16.81 7.90
C THR A 274 0.58 -15.34 8.30
N PHE A 275 -0.49 -14.91 8.96
CA PHE A 275 -0.64 -13.53 9.42
C PHE A 275 -1.11 -13.52 10.87
N THR A 276 -0.41 -12.77 11.72
CA THR A 276 -0.87 -12.52 13.09
C THR A 276 -1.23 -11.06 13.26
N TYR A 277 -2.34 -10.77 13.93
CA TYR A 277 -2.88 -9.44 14.12
C TYR A 277 -2.87 -9.03 15.59
N GLN A 278 -2.69 -7.74 15.81
CA GLN A 278 -2.87 -7.10 17.10
C GLN A 278 -3.49 -5.71 16.91
N SER A 279 -4.07 -5.20 17.99
CA SER A 279 -4.58 -3.83 18.04
C SER A 279 -3.75 -2.96 18.98
N ALA A 280 -3.80 -1.66 18.76
CA ALA A 280 -3.23 -0.64 19.62
C ALA A 280 -4.18 0.56 19.70
N ALA A 281 -3.95 1.44 20.67
CA ALA A 281 -4.65 2.70 20.73
C ALA A 281 -4.33 3.55 19.48
N VAL A 282 -5.33 4.27 18.99
CA VAL A 282 -5.12 5.27 17.94
C VAL A 282 -4.31 6.43 18.50
N GLN A 283 -3.31 6.86 17.76
CA GLN A 283 -2.47 8.00 18.12
C GLN A 283 -3.03 9.27 17.50
N THR A 284 -3.26 10.29 18.32
CA THR A 284 -3.85 11.57 17.86
C THR A 284 -2.79 12.58 17.42
N THR A 285 -1.51 12.32 17.66
CA THR A 285 -0.39 13.18 17.24
C THR A 285 0.51 12.44 16.25
N ASN A 286 1.12 13.19 15.33
CA ASN A 286 2.03 12.64 14.33
C ASN A 286 3.22 11.93 15.00
N SER A 287 3.80 12.55 16.04
CA SER A 287 4.94 11.96 16.76
C SER A 287 4.52 10.68 17.48
N GLY A 288 3.33 10.66 18.10
CA GLY A 288 2.80 9.46 18.75
C GLY A 288 2.63 8.31 17.76
N PHE A 289 2.05 8.59 16.59
CA PHE A 289 1.89 7.61 15.52
C PHE A 289 3.23 7.07 15.02
N VAL A 290 4.17 7.95 14.67
CA VAL A 290 5.49 7.54 14.16
C VAL A 290 6.23 6.70 15.21
N THR A 291 6.23 7.11 16.48
CA THR A 291 6.85 6.34 17.56
C THR A 291 6.20 4.98 17.74
N GLN A 292 4.87 4.90 17.80
CA GLN A 292 4.14 3.64 17.95
C GLN A 292 4.39 2.69 16.76
N SER A 293 4.21 3.18 15.54
CA SER A 293 4.35 2.39 14.31
C SER A 293 5.79 1.93 14.11
N ASN A 294 6.80 2.74 14.44
CA ASN A 294 8.21 2.30 14.40
C ASN A 294 8.55 1.29 15.51
N THR A 295 7.99 1.43 16.70
CA THR A 295 8.19 0.47 17.80
C THR A 295 7.63 -0.90 17.44
N LEU A 296 6.46 -0.94 16.82
CA LEU A 296 5.82 -2.17 16.35
C LEU A 296 6.47 -2.72 15.08
N GLY A 297 6.89 -1.83 14.18
CA GLY A 297 7.62 -2.15 12.96
C GLY A 297 8.96 -2.82 13.22
N ALA A 298 9.69 -2.39 14.25
CA ALA A 298 10.92 -3.05 14.72
C ALA A 298 10.69 -4.50 15.19
N GLN A 299 9.46 -4.88 15.53
CA GLN A 299 9.06 -6.23 15.90
C GLN A 299 8.50 -7.04 14.70
N GLY A 300 8.50 -6.42 13.50
CA GLY A 300 7.99 -6.97 12.26
C GLY A 300 6.50 -6.81 12.03
N ASN A 301 5.84 -5.89 12.75
CA ASN A 301 4.42 -5.60 12.54
C ASN A 301 4.24 -4.44 11.54
N ALA A 302 3.60 -4.72 10.41
CA ALA A 302 3.15 -3.73 9.45
C ALA A 302 1.86 -3.06 9.91
N TYR A 303 1.73 -1.76 9.65
CA TYR A 303 0.50 -1.02 9.92
C TYR A 303 -0.60 -1.47 8.96
N PHE A 304 -1.79 -1.74 9.49
CA PHE A 304 -2.93 -2.19 8.69
C PHE A 304 -3.93 -1.06 8.46
N GLY A 305 -4.15 -0.21 9.47
CA GLY A 305 -5.13 0.86 9.40
C GLY A 305 -5.86 1.06 10.73
N ASP A 306 -6.66 2.12 10.79
CA ASP A 306 -7.50 2.45 11.93
C ASP A 306 -8.95 2.08 11.62
N PHE A 307 -9.53 1.15 12.38
CA PHE A 307 -10.89 0.67 12.14
C PHE A 307 -11.84 1.10 13.25
N ALA A 308 -13.04 1.50 12.83
CA ALA A 308 -14.12 1.88 13.73
C ALA A 308 -15.06 0.71 14.04
N PHE A 309 -15.35 0.52 15.31
CA PHE A 309 -16.32 -0.43 15.85
C PHE A 309 -17.33 0.36 16.69
N GLY A 310 -18.41 0.82 16.04
CA GLY A 310 -19.33 1.78 16.65
C GLY A 310 -18.64 3.12 16.89
N THR A 311 -18.57 3.57 18.15
CA THR A 311 -17.88 4.82 18.52
C THR A 311 -16.40 4.61 18.90
N ALA A 312 -15.95 3.36 19.01
CA ALA A 312 -14.56 3.04 19.33
C ALA A 312 -13.75 2.92 18.04
N VAL A 313 -12.51 3.42 18.06
CA VAL A 313 -11.55 3.26 16.96
C VAL A 313 -10.28 2.63 17.53
N SER A 314 -9.67 1.72 16.78
CA SER A 314 -8.39 1.10 17.14
C SER A 314 -7.48 1.02 15.93
N SER A 315 -6.18 1.18 16.16
CA SER A 315 -5.15 0.93 15.14
C SER A 315 -4.84 -0.55 15.11
N PHE A 316 -4.73 -1.12 13.91
CA PHE A 316 -4.41 -2.52 13.72
C PHE A 316 -3.06 -2.67 13.04
N TYR A 317 -2.36 -3.72 13.42
CA TYR A 317 -1.07 -4.11 12.85
C TYR A 317 -1.09 -5.60 12.59
N PHE A 318 -0.32 -6.03 11.59
CA PHE A 318 -0.17 -7.44 11.26
C PHE A 318 1.29 -7.81 11.05
N LYS A 319 1.65 -9.05 11.37
CA LYS A 319 2.97 -9.62 11.10
C LYS A 319 2.82 -10.78 10.11
N PRO A 320 3.33 -10.64 8.88
CA PRO A 320 3.36 -11.73 7.92
C PRO A 320 4.52 -12.68 8.20
N ALA A 321 4.34 -13.95 7.88
CA ALA A 321 5.41 -14.96 7.80
C ALA A 321 5.21 -15.84 6.57
N ASN A 322 6.30 -16.44 6.06
CA ASN A 322 6.29 -17.32 4.87
C ASN A 322 5.61 -16.69 3.65
N CYS A 323 5.83 -15.40 3.45
CA CYS A 323 5.07 -14.56 2.54
C CYS A 323 6.02 -13.65 1.76
N THR A 324 5.82 -13.54 0.46
CA THR A 324 6.44 -12.54 -0.43
C THR A 324 5.40 -11.85 -1.31
N GLY A 325 5.69 -10.61 -1.74
CA GLY A 325 4.80 -9.83 -2.60
C GLY A 325 3.78 -8.98 -1.83
N PHE A 326 2.72 -8.56 -2.54
CA PHE A 326 1.84 -7.47 -2.10
C PHE A 326 1.09 -7.75 -0.80
N LEU A 327 0.74 -9.01 -0.54
CA LEU A 327 0.04 -9.39 0.68
C LEU A 327 0.93 -9.33 1.92
N CYS A 328 2.24 -9.20 1.76
CA CYS A 328 3.21 -9.39 2.82
C CYS A 328 3.83 -8.07 3.26
N THR A 329 3.22 -6.93 2.92
CA THR A 329 3.72 -5.60 3.25
C THR A 329 2.62 -4.63 3.62
N THR A 330 3.00 -3.50 4.22
CA THR A 330 2.16 -2.33 4.49
C THR A 330 1.59 -1.80 3.18
N LEU A 331 0.27 -1.83 3.06
CA LEU A 331 -0.46 -1.29 1.92
C LEU A 331 -1.17 0.00 2.33
N ASN A 332 -1.58 0.79 1.34
CA ASN A 332 -2.44 1.95 1.60
C ASN A 332 -3.72 1.48 2.32
N PRO A 333 -3.98 1.95 3.56
CA PRO A 333 -5.05 1.43 4.40
C PRO A 333 -6.46 1.80 3.91
N LEU A 334 -6.59 2.80 3.04
CA LEU A 334 -7.88 3.25 2.52
C LEU A 334 -8.20 2.68 1.14
N ILE A 335 -7.16 2.40 0.35
CA ILE A 335 -7.32 1.95 -1.04
C ILE A 335 -7.14 0.44 -1.14
N GLN A 336 -6.10 -0.11 -0.51
CA GLN A 336 -5.59 -1.43 -0.85
C GLN A 336 -5.89 -2.51 0.21
N ASN A 337 -6.29 -2.11 1.42
CA ASN A 337 -6.81 -2.99 2.46
C ASN A 337 -8.33 -3.03 2.37
#